data_AF-H9UFG1-F1
#
_entry.id   AF-H9UFG1-F1
#
_cell.length_a   1.000
_cell.length_b   1.000
_cell.length_c   1.000
_cell.angle_alpha   90.00
_cell.angle_beta   90.00
_cell.angle_gamma   90.00
#
_symmetry.space_group_name_H-M   'P 1'
#
loop_
_entity.id
_entity.type
_entity.pdbx_description
1 polymer ?
#
loop_
_entity_poly.entity_id
_entity_poly.type
_entity_poly.pdbx_seq_one_letter_code
_entity_poly.pdbx_strand_id
1 'polypeptide(L)'
;MAAGVGFAASLMNILNILFLKGGAPPDLLVPTVLHPAGAAVALLLIQRINLRAAQAAQAILVLLIGLIAMEEYPEAIYGHAFLLLGWIMLVQYRLLEGKRLLVATGALLAAALAAISIGIARGVFNLTWVSAFNIIMFDVFVMSVGAVLYRDTLRSYLDKIRFTDTLRRQRSLDRKVREIEAERERYLKRVAELEQQLTAVRTEMKPFPLQERGITPAESEVIRVLVERQCSDADIASVLGKSLATVRVQMRSIFEKLGVESRVQVIELCRYNWD
;
A
#
# COMPACT_ATOMS: atom_id res chain seq x y z
N MET A 1 20.79 6.57 29.87
CA MET A 1 22.05 6.79 29.12
C MET A 1 22.34 8.27 28.91
N ALA A 2 21.42 9.09 28.36
CA ALA A 2 21.68 10.52 28.11
C ALA A 2 22.15 11.33 29.35
N ALA A 3 21.56 11.09 30.53
CA ALA A 3 22.00 11.73 31.77
C ALA A 3 23.43 11.37 32.20
N GLY A 4 23.89 10.16 31.88
CA GLY A 4 25.26 9.72 32.19
C GLY A 4 26.32 10.41 31.33
N VAL A 5 26.00 10.72 30.07
CA VAL A 5 26.90 11.43 29.16
C VAL A 5 27.02 12.91 29.54
N GLY A 6 25.90 13.57 29.86
CA GLY A 6 25.91 14.97 30.34
C GLY A 6 26.63 15.12 31.68
N PHE A 7 26.47 14.15 32.59
CA PHE A 7 27.20 14.09 33.84
C PHE A 7 28.70 13.88 33.60
N ALA A 8 29.10 12.94 32.74
CA ALA A 8 30.49 12.67 32.43
C ALA A 8 31.19 13.87 31.76
N ALA A 9 30.51 14.58 30.85
CA ALA A 9 31.03 15.78 30.22
C ALA A 9 31.23 16.92 31.22
N SER A 10 30.23 17.14 32.10
CA SER A 10 30.33 18.14 33.18
C SER A 10 31.43 17.79 34.18
N LEU A 11 31.55 16.51 34.54
CA LEU A 11 32.60 16.01 35.43
C LEU A 11 33.99 16.17 34.81
N MET A 12 34.16 15.85 33.53
CA MET A 12 35.42 16.07 32.81
C MET A 12 35.79 17.56 32.77
N ASN A 13 34.83 18.46 32.58
CA ASN A 13 35.08 19.90 32.59
C ASN A 13 35.49 20.41 33.98
N ILE A 14 34.80 19.93 35.02
CA ILE A 14 35.14 20.23 36.43
C ILE A 14 36.53 19.70 36.78
N LEU A 15 36.86 18.47 36.37
CA LEU A 15 38.17 17.86 36.57
C LEU A 15 39.26 18.62 35.81
N ASN A 16 39.00 19.03 34.57
CA ASN A 16 39.95 19.83 33.78
C ASN A 16 40.26 21.17 34.48
N ILE A 17 39.24 21.87 34.99
CA ILE A 17 39.43 23.14 35.71
C ILE A 17 40.21 22.93 37.01
N LEU A 18 39.84 21.91 37.80
CA LEU A 18 40.49 21.62 39.09
C LEU A 18 41.94 21.16 38.94
N PHE A 19 42.24 20.30 37.97
CA PHE A 19 43.55 19.65 37.87
C PHE A 19 44.52 20.34 36.91
N LEU A 20 44.06 20.99 35.84
CA LEU A 20 44.96 21.58 34.83
C LEU A 20 45.20 23.08 35.02
N LYS A 21 44.25 23.83 35.61
CA LYS A 21 44.40 25.28 35.81
C LYS A 21 44.81 25.71 37.21
N GLY A 22 44.80 24.81 38.19
CA GLY A 22 45.26 25.09 39.57
C GLY A 22 44.51 26.21 40.29
N GLY A 23 43.34 26.62 39.79
CA GLY A 23 42.55 27.75 40.29
C GLY A 23 41.48 27.32 41.30
N ALA A 24 41.29 28.15 42.33
CA ALA A 24 40.34 27.98 43.43
C ALA A 24 38.89 28.44 43.02
N PRO A 25 37.89 28.46 43.93
CA PRO A 25 36.46 28.25 43.61
C PRO A 25 35.68 29.32 42.80
N PRO A 26 36.06 30.61 42.62
CA PRO A 26 35.22 31.53 41.85
C PRO A 26 35.08 31.14 40.38
N ASP A 27 36.04 30.40 39.81
CA ASP A 27 35.98 29.92 38.42
C ASP A 27 34.94 28.79 38.21
N LEU A 28 34.46 28.16 39.28
CA LEU A 28 33.36 27.17 39.21
C LEU A 28 31.99 27.83 39.07
N LEU A 29 31.87 29.12 39.37
CA LEU A 29 30.64 29.91 39.21
C LEU A 29 30.51 30.53 37.82
N VAL A 30 31.48 30.29 36.94
CA VAL A 30 31.43 30.80 35.57
C VAL A 30 30.25 30.13 34.85
N PRO A 31 29.43 30.91 34.10
CA PRO A 31 28.24 30.41 33.42
C PRO A 31 28.48 29.14 32.58
N THR A 32 29.68 28.99 32.03
CA THR A 32 30.12 27.83 31.24
C THR A 32 30.12 26.51 32.00
N VAL A 33 30.30 26.52 33.32
CA VAL A 33 30.27 25.33 34.18
C VAL A 33 28.88 25.16 34.81
N LEU A 34 28.24 26.27 35.18
CA LEU A 34 26.96 26.25 35.86
C LEU A 34 25.81 25.82 34.93
N HIS A 35 25.79 26.27 33.67
CA HIS A 35 24.71 25.94 32.73
C HIS A 35 24.64 24.43 32.40
N PRO A 36 25.74 23.73 32.05
CA PRO A 36 25.70 22.30 31.79
C PRO A 36 25.34 21.47 33.02
N ALA A 37 25.82 21.86 34.21
CA ALA A 37 25.51 21.20 35.46
C ALA A 37 24.03 21.36 35.84
N GLY A 38 23.50 22.58 35.75
CA GLY A 38 22.07 22.87 35.98
C GLY A 38 21.18 22.14 34.98
N ALA A 39 21.58 22.10 33.70
CA ALA A 39 20.90 21.33 32.68
C ALA A 39 20.92 19.82 33.00
N ALA A 40 22.05 19.25 33.42
CA ALA A 40 22.14 17.84 33.78
C ALA A 40 21.20 17.47 34.94
N VAL A 41 21.10 18.32 35.97
CA VAL A 41 20.15 18.14 37.08
C VAL A 41 18.71 18.25 36.59
N ALA A 42 18.39 19.24 35.76
CA ALA A 42 17.06 19.38 35.17
C ALA A 42 16.67 18.15 34.34
N LEU A 43 17.59 17.63 33.51
CA LEU A 43 17.38 16.41 32.72
C LEU A 43 17.11 15.18 33.61
N LEU A 44 17.82 15.05 34.74
CA LEU A 44 17.60 13.97 35.71
C LEU A 44 16.23 14.06 36.39
N LEU A 45 15.79 15.27 36.75
CA LEU A 45 14.48 15.51 37.35
C LEU A 45 13.36 15.23 36.34
N ILE A 46 13.50 15.71 35.10
CA ILE A 46 12.56 15.48 34.01
C ILE A 46 12.46 13.99 33.67
N GLN A 47 13.57 13.25 33.73
CA GLN A 47 13.58 11.81 33.45
C GLN A 47 12.68 11.01 34.40
N ARG A 48 12.41 11.49 35.63
CA ARG A 48 11.48 10.83 36.54
C ARG A 48 10.02 10.98 36.13
N ILE A 49 9.71 11.94 35.26
CA ILE A 49 8.36 12.24 34.81
C ILE A 49 8.11 11.50 33.49
N ASN A 50 7.38 10.39 33.54
CA ASN A 50 7.04 9.59 32.35
C ASN A 50 5.87 10.20 31.55
N LEU A 51 5.96 11.49 31.22
CA LEU A 51 5.00 12.21 30.38
C LEU A 51 5.63 12.51 29.01
N ARG A 52 4.86 12.31 27.93
CA ARG A 52 5.33 12.63 26.56
C ARG A 52 5.78 14.09 26.42
N ALA A 53 5.06 15.02 27.07
CA ALA A 53 5.43 16.43 27.08
C ALA A 53 6.77 16.68 27.79
N ALA A 54 7.03 15.96 28.90
CA ALA A 54 8.29 16.06 29.64
C ALA A 54 9.46 15.53 28.80
N GLN A 55 9.27 14.42 28.12
CA GLN A 55 10.23 13.84 27.16
C GLN A 55 10.51 14.78 25.97
N ALA A 56 9.48 15.42 25.43
CA ALA A 56 9.63 16.43 24.38
C ALA A 56 10.41 17.64 24.86
N ALA A 57 10.05 18.18 26.03
CA ALA A 57 10.77 19.27 26.67
C ALA A 57 12.24 18.90 26.91
N GLN A 58 12.52 17.66 27.31
CA GLN A 58 13.87 17.14 27.51
C GLN A 58 14.70 17.18 26.23
N ALA A 59 14.16 16.66 25.13
CA ALA A 59 14.85 16.62 23.85
C ALA A 59 15.06 18.04 23.29
N ILE A 60 14.04 18.91 23.39
CA ILE A 60 14.11 20.31 22.97
C ILE A 60 15.17 21.06 23.79
N LEU A 61 15.22 20.85 25.10
CA LEU A 61 16.20 21.50 25.97
C LEU A 61 17.63 21.12 25.57
N VAL A 62 17.88 19.84 25.27
CA VAL A 62 19.19 19.37 24.79
C VAL A 62 19.56 20.01 23.45
N LEU A 63 18.60 20.15 22.52
CA LEU A 63 18.81 20.86 21.25
C LEU A 63 19.14 22.35 21.47
N LEU A 64 18.41 23.03 22.34
CA LEU A 64 18.64 24.44 22.66
C LEU A 64 20.02 24.66 23.29
N ILE A 65 20.43 23.78 24.22
CA ILE A 65 21.79 23.83 24.80
C ILE A 65 22.84 23.64 23.70
N GLY A 66 22.62 22.73 22.76
CA GLY A 66 23.48 22.56 21.60
C GLY A 66 23.59 23.84 20.77
N LEU A 67 22.47 24.49 20.45
CA LEU A 67 22.45 25.76 19.71
C LEU A 67 23.18 26.88 20.44
N ILE A 68 22.90 27.08 21.74
CA ILE A 68 23.55 28.11 22.55
C ILE A 68 25.06 27.86 22.64
N ALA A 69 25.47 26.61 22.85
CA ALA A 69 26.89 26.25 22.91
C ALA A 69 27.61 26.54 21.58
N MET A 70 26.93 26.37 20.44
CA MET A 70 27.49 26.71 19.13
C MET A 70 27.59 28.22 18.88
N GLU A 71 26.68 29.01 19.44
CA GLU A 71 26.71 30.47 19.35
C GLU A 71 27.82 31.06 20.21
N GLU A 72 27.94 30.62 21.47
CA GLU A 72 28.96 31.11 22.40
C GLU A 72 30.37 30.62 22.04
N TYR A 73 30.48 29.37 21.59
CA TYR A 73 31.75 28.74 21.28
C TYR A 73 31.66 28.00 19.93
N PRO A 74 31.84 28.69 18.80
CA PRO A 74 31.81 28.07 17.47
C PRO A 74 32.86 26.96 17.31
N GLU A 75 33.94 27.02 18.08
CA GLU A 75 35.02 26.03 18.14
C GLU A 75 34.67 24.79 18.99
N ALA A 76 33.63 24.88 19.83
CA ALA A 76 33.26 23.81 20.73
C ALA A 76 32.52 22.69 19.99
N ILE A 77 33.25 21.60 19.79
CA ILE A 77 32.76 20.32 19.26
C ILE A 77 31.50 19.82 20.00
N TYR A 78 31.34 20.17 21.27
CA TYR A 78 30.24 19.71 22.13
C TYR A 78 28.85 20.19 21.66
N GLY A 79 28.75 21.35 21.00
CA GLY A 79 27.46 21.86 20.50
C GLY A 79 26.82 20.91 19.46
N HIS A 80 27.64 20.38 18.55
CA HIS A 80 27.25 19.40 17.55
C HIS A 80 26.79 18.08 18.21
N ALA A 81 27.52 17.64 19.24
CA ALA A 81 27.17 16.44 20.02
C ALA A 81 25.79 16.58 20.69
N PHE A 82 25.48 17.75 21.25
CA PHE A 82 24.17 18.01 21.88
C PHE A 82 23.04 18.05 20.86
N LEU A 83 23.26 18.64 19.68
CA LEU A 83 22.25 18.62 18.61
C LEU A 83 21.93 17.17 18.16
N LEU A 84 22.97 16.36 17.99
CA LEU A 84 22.82 14.95 17.65
C LEU A 84 22.09 14.17 18.75
N LEU A 85 22.49 14.37 20.00
CA LEU A 85 21.85 13.73 21.15
C LEU A 85 20.38 14.13 21.27
N GLY A 86 20.05 15.41 21.12
CA GLY A 86 18.68 15.90 21.15
C GLY A 86 17.82 15.29 20.04
N TRP A 87 18.35 15.17 18.83
CA TRP A 87 17.65 14.49 17.73
C TRP A 87 17.44 12.99 17.99
N ILE A 88 18.46 12.30 18.48
CA ILE A 88 18.36 10.90 18.89
C ILE A 88 17.26 10.73 19.96
N MET A 89 17.18 11.66 20.92
CA MET A 89 16.13 11.64 21.95
C MET A 89 14.74 11.86 21.35
N LEU A 90 14.57 12.75 20.37
CA LEU A 90 13.29 12.91 19.64
C LEU A 90 12.84 11.60 18.97
N VAL A 91 13.79 10.87 18.37
CA VAL A 91 13.53 9.55 17.78
C VAL A 91 13.19 8.52 18.87
N GLN A 92 13.96 8.47 19.95
CA GLN A 92 13.76 7.52 21.04
C GLN A 92 12.41 7.70 21.74
N TYR A 93 11.99 8.94 21.97
CA TYR A 93 10.71 9.28 22.59
C TYR A 93 9.50 9.17 21.67
N ARG A 94 9.69 8.72 20.42
CA ARG A 94 8.63 8.57 19.42
C ARG A 94 7.88 9.88 19.16
N LEU A 95 8.57 11.01 19.26
CA LEU A 95 7.98 12.32 18.94
C LEU A 95 7.95 12.56 17.43
N LEU A 96 8.82 11.85 16.69
CA LEU A 96 8.87 11.86 15.23
C LEU A 96 8.12 10.64 14.69
N GLU A 97 6.79 10.67 14.77
CA GLU A 97 5.96 9.61 14.18
C GLU A 97 5.93 9.76 12.65
N GLY A 98 6.52 8.78 11.94
CA GLY A 98 6.43 8.65 10.49
C GLY A 98 7.79 8.67 9.77
N LYS A 99 7.94 7.75 8.82
CA LYS A 99 9.18 7.57 8.04
C LYS A 99 9.64 8.87 7.35
N ARG A 100 8.70 9.64 6.80
CA ARG A 100 9.00 10.93 6.14
C ARG A 100 9.55 11.96 7.12
N LEU A 101 8.95 12.08 8.30
CA LEU A 101 9.36 13.07 9.31
C LEU A 101 10.73 12.73 9.91
N LEU A 102 10.98 11.45 10.18
CA LEU A 102 12.27 10.98 10.68
C LEU A 102 13.40 11.22 9.66
N VAL A 103 13.16 10.89 8.38
CA VAL A 103 14.13 11.13 7.31
C VAL A 103 14.35 12.62 7.08
N ALA A 104 13.27 13.43 7.07
CA ALA A 104 13.37 14.86 6.84
C ALA A 104 14.12 15.59 7.96
N THR A 105 13.82 15.28 9.23
CA THR A 105 14.51 15.88 10.37
C THR A 105 15.96 15.44 10.48
N GLY A 106 16.27 14.17 10.19
CA GLY A 106 17.65 13.69 10.13
C GLY A 106 18.45 14.35 9.00
N ALA A 107 17.85 14.50 7.82
CA ALA A 107 18.48 15.19 6.69
C ALA A 107 18.70 16.68 6.97
N LEU A 108 17.73 17.34 7.61
CA LEU A 108 17.84 18.75 8.00
C LEU A 108 18.94 18.97 9.05
N LEU A 109 19.04 18.08 10.03
CA LEU A 109 20.13 18.11 11.01
C LEU A 109 21.49 17.92 10.34
N ALA A 110 21.64 16.93 9.47
CA ALA A 110 22.88 16.70 8.73
C ALA A 110 23.26 17.90 7.86
N ALA A 111 22.27 18.52 7.19
CA ALA A 111 22.48 19.73 6.39
C ALA A 111 22.91 20.93 7.25
N ALA A 112 22.31 21.10 8.45
CA ALA A 112 22.70 22.14 9.38
C ALA A 112 24.14 21.98 9.86
N LEU A 113 24.55 20.77 10.27
CA LEU A 113 25.91 20.47 10.70
C LEU A 113 26.93 20.67 9.56
N ALA A 114 26.56 20.27 8.34
CA ALA A 114 27.39 20.49 7.15
C ALA A 114 27.54 21.98 6.81
N ALA A 115 26.47 22.76 6.90
CA ALA A 115 26.50 24.20 6.65
C ALA A 115 27.40 24.94 7.65
N ILE A 116 27.33 24.56 8.92
CA ILE A 116 28.17 25.12 9.98
C ILE A 116 29.64 24.76 9.73
N SER A 117 29.93 23.49 9.39
CA SER A 117 31.27 23.04 9.01
C SER A 117 31.84 23.81 7.80
N ILE A 118 31.02 24.08 6.78
CA ILE A 118 31.42 24.85 5.59
C ILE A 118 31.67 26.32 5.94
N GLY A 119 30.86 26.91 6.81
CA GLY A 119 31.05 28.29 7.31
C GLY A 119 32.40 28.45 8.01
N ILE A 120 32.76 27.47 8.84
CA ILE A 120 34.06 27.38 9.50
C ILE A 120 35.20 27.28 8.47
N ALA A 121 35.08 26.39 7.48
CA ALA A 121 36.11 26.20 6.45
C ALA A 121 36.34 27.44 5.56
N ARG A 122 35.33 28.29 5.38
CA ARG A 122 35.43 29.54 4.59
C ARG A 122 36.03 30.71 5.36
N GLY A 123 36.48 30.49 6.60
CA GLY A 123 37.06 31.56 7.43
C GLY A 123 36.04 32.61 7.88
N VAL A 124 34.73 32.31 7.80
CA VAL A 124 33.69 33.15 8.40
C VAL A 124 33.88 33.23 9.91
N PHE A 125 34.47 32.17 10.48
CA PHE A 125 34.98 32.11 11.83
C PHE A 125 36.52 32.04 11.76
N ASN A 126 37.24 32.67 12.69
CA ASN A 126 38.72 32.65 12.77
C ASN A 126 39.27 31.26 13.19
N LEU A 127 38.70 30.17 12.68
CA LEU A 127 39.12 28.80 12.96
C LEU A 127 40.19 28.36 11.97
N THR A 128 41.15 27.59 12.48
CA THR A 128 42.11 26.89 11.62
C THR A 128 41.45 25.75 10.85
N TRP A 129 41.97 25.41 9.67
CA TRP A 129 41.54 24.24 8.89
C TRP A 129 41.58 22.92 9.69
N VAL A 130 42.52 22.83 10.64
CA VAL A 130 42.63 21.68 11.55
C VAL A 130 41.39 21.54 12.44
N SER A 131 40.87 22.65 12.96
CA SER A 131 39.64 22.66 13.76
C SER A 131 38.43 22.23 12.93
N ALA A 132 38.31 22.70 11.68
CA ALA A 132 37.23 22.29 10.77
C ALA A 132 37.24 20.77 10.50
N PHE A 133 38.42 20.22 10.23
CA PHE A 133 38.59 18.78 10.03
C PHE A 133 38.23 17.96 11.28
N ASN A 134 38.66 18.41 12.46
CA ASN A 134 38.35 17.75 13.73
C ASN A 134 36.83 17.71 14.01
N ILE A 135 36.11 18.79 13.69
CA ILE A 135 34.64 18.83 13.84
C ILE A 135 33.98 17.80 12.92
N ILE A 136 34.36 17.75 11.64
CA ILE A 136 33.81 16.77 10.69
C ILE A 136 34.10 15.34 11.15
N MET A 137 35.33 15.06 11.57
CA MET A 137 35.71 13.73 12.06
C MET A 137 34.94 13.33 13.32
N PHE A 138 34.73 14.27 14.23
CA PHE A 138 33.93 14.06 15.42
C PHE A 138 32.46 13.78 15.08
N ASP A 139 31.86 14.53 14.17
CA ASP A 139 30.48 14.31 13.72
C ASP A 139 30.31 12.93 13.08
N VAL A 140 31.24 12.52 12.21
CA VAL A 140 31.26 11.18 11.61
C VAL A 140 31.37 10.11 12.70
N PHE A 141 32.23 10.32 13.69
CA PHE A 141 32.39 9.40 14.82
C PHE A 141 31.10 9.29 15.65
N VAL A 142 30.49 10.41 16.06
CA VAL A 142 29.25 10.41 16.85
C VAL A 142 28.10 9.80 16.07
N MET A 143 27.96 10.10 14.78
CA MET A 143 26.98 9.48 13.89
C MET A 143 27.18 7.97 13.81
N SER A 144 28.43 7.50 13.71
CA SER A 144 28.75 6.07 13.65
C SER A 144 28.41 5.35 14.96
N VAL A 145 28.79 5.93 16.10
CA VAL A 145 28.48 5.39 17.43
C VAL A 145 26.96 5.41 17.67
N GLY A 146 26.28 6.49 17.30
CA GLY A 146 24.83 6.60 17.34
C GLY A 146 24.15 5.54 16.48
N ALA A 147 24.63 5.33 15.25
CA ALA A 147 24.11 4.30 14.35
C ALA A 147 24.27 2.89 14.93
N VAL A 148 25.39 2.61 15.61
CA VAL A 148 25.64 1.31 16.27
C VAL A 148 24.75 1.13 17.51
N LEU A 149 24.74 2.10 18.42
CA LEU A 149 23.98 2.04 19.67
C LEU A 149 22.47 1.95 19.41
N TYR A 150 21.98 2.65 18.40
CA TYR A 150 20.55 2.69 18.06
C TYR A 150 20.17 1.73 16.93
N ARG A 151 21.08 0.89 16.45
CA ARG A 151 20.84 -0.05 15.34
C ARG A 151 19.60 -0.89 15.55
N ASP A 152 19.46 -1.50 16.74
CA ASP A 152 18.37 -2.42 17.04
C ASP A 152 17.04 -1.68 17.24
N THR A 153 17.09 -0.48 17.83
CA THR A 153 15.91 0.36 18.01
C THR A 153 15.40 0.87 16.66
N LEU A 154 16.30 1.33 15.77
CA LEU A 154 15.96 1.77 14.41
C LEU A 154 15.41 0.59 13.58
N ARG A 155 16.00 -0.60 13.68
CA ARG A 155 15.48 -1.82 13.04
C ARG A 155 14.07 -2.15 13.51
N SER A 156 13.83 -2.16 14.83
CA SER A 156 12.49 -2.40 15.39
C SER A 156 11.46 -1.40 14.86
N TYR A 157 11.82 -0.12 14.73
CA TYR A 157 10.93 0.88 14.14
C TYR A 157 10.64 0.62 12.66
N LEU A 158 11.67 0.30 11.87
CA LEU A 158 11.52 0.00 10.46
C LEU A 158 10.65 -1.25 10.24
N ASP A 159 10.84 -2.28 11.06
CA ASP A 159 10.06 -3.52 10.99
C ASP A 159 8.59 -3.30 11.39
N LYS A 160 8.33 -2.47 12.42
CA LYS A 160 6.96 -2.12 12.82
C LYS A 160 6.22 -1.37 11.71
N ILE A 161 6.89 -0.43 11.04
CA ILE A 161 6.33 0.29 9.89
C ILE A 161 6.02 -0.70 8.75
N ARG A 162 6.98 -1.58 8.41
CA ARG A 162 6.78 -2.60 7.38
C ARG A 162 5.61 -3.52 7.71
N PHE A 163 5.48 -3.95 8.97
CA PHE A 163 4.38 -4.79 9.43
C PHE A 163 3.01 -4.10 9.28
N THR A 164 2.90 -2.82 9.64
CA THR A 164 1.64 -2.08 9.48
C THR A 164 1.22 -1.94 8.02
N ASP A 165 2.17 -1.77 7.10
CA ASP A 165 1.88 -1.70 5.67
C ASP A 165 1.45 -3.06 5.13
N THR A 166 2.09 -4.15 5.56
CA THR A 166 1.70 -5.51 5.18
C THR A 166 0.29 -5.84 5.65
N LEU A 167 -0.07 -5.49 6.89
CA LEU A 167 -1.45 -5.68 7.40
C LEU A 167 -2.49 -4.87 6.62
N ARG A 168 -2.16 -3.63 6.23
CA ARG A 168 -3.06 -2.81 5.37
C ARG A 168 -3.26 -3.48 4.01
N ARG A 169 -2.18 -3.98 3.41
CA ARG A 169 -2.23 -4.69 2.13
C ARG A 169 -3.04 -5.97 2.24
N GLN A 170 -2.86 -6.75 3.30
CA GLN A 170 -3.61 -7.98 3.55
C GLN A 170 -5.12 -7.68 3.67
N ARG A 171 -5.51 -6.70 4.49
CA ARG A 171 -6.92 -6.28 4.59
C ARG A 171 -7.51 -5.80 3.26
N SER A 172 -6.72 -5.14 2.41
CA SER A 172 -7.18 -4.70 1.10
C SER A 172 -7.40 -5.87 0.14
N LEU A 173 -6.58 -6.91 0.22
CA LEU A 173 -6.73 -8.13 -0.58
C LEU A 173 -7.95 -8.93 -0.10
N ASP A 174 -8.14 -9.06 1.21
CA ASP A 174 -9.30 -9.76 1.78
C ASP A 174 -10.63 -9.11 1.34
N ARG A 175 -10.67 -7.77 1.24
CA ARG A 175 -11.83 -7.06 0.69
C ARG A 175 -12.11 -7.42 -0.76
N LYS A 176 -11.07 -7.42 -1.61
CA LYS A 176 -11.20 -7.78 -3.03
C LYS A 176 -11.66 -9.23 -3.24
N VAL A 177 -11.17 -10.16 -2.41
CA VAL A 177 -11.61 -11.56 -2.46
C VAL A 177 -13.11 -11.65 -2.16
N ARG A 178 -13.58 -10.97 -1.11
CA ARG A 178 -15.02 -10.95 -0.76
C ARG A 178 -15.88 -10.30 -1.85
N GLU A 179 -15.39 -9.26 -2.50
CA GLU A 179 -16.08 -8.62 -3.63
C GLU A 179 -16.24 -9.59 -4.81
N ILE A 180 -15.17 -10.30 -5.18
CA ILE A 180 -15.18 -11.31 -6.25
C ILE A 180 -16.11 -12.48 -5.90
N GLU A 181 -16.08 -12.95 -4.65
CA GLU A 181 -16.98 -14.03 -4.19
C GLU A 181 -18.45 -13.61 -4.29
N ALA A 182 -18.78 -12.38 -3.88
CA ALA A 182 -20.13 -11.84 -4.00
C ALA A 182 -20.56 -11.68 -5.46
N GLU A 183 -19.66 -11.29 -6.36
CA GLU A 183 -19.93 -11.20 -7.79
C GLU A 183 -20.18 -12.58 -8.41
N ARG A 184 -19.34 -13.56 -8.06
CA ARG A 184 -19.51 -14.97 -8.46
C ARG A 184 -20.88 -15.50 -8.05
N GLU A 185 -21.33 -15.21 -6.83
CA GLU A 185 -22.65 -15.64 -6.35
C GLU A 185 -23.79 -15.02 -7.17
N ARG A 186 -23.66 -13.74 -7.56
CA ARG A 186 -24.65 -13.08 -8.44
C ARG A 186 -24.71 -13.72 -9.81
N TYR A 187 -23.56 -14.04 -10.43
CA TYR A 187 -23.54 -14.71 -11.72
C TYR A 187 -24.15 -16.11 -11.64
N LEU A 188 -23.85 -16.89 -10.60
CA LEU A 188 -24.44 -18.22 -10.42
C LEU A 188 -25.97 -18.15 -10.30
N LYS A 189 -26.50 -17.17 -9.55
CA LYS A 189 -27.95 -16.93 -9.49
C LYS A 189 -28.52 -16.58 -10.85
N ARG A 190 -27.84 -15.72 -11.62
CA ARG A 190 -28.29 -15.34 -12.95
C ARG A 190 -28.28 -16.50 -13.94
N VAL A 191 -27.27 -17.35 -13.89
CA VAL A 191 -27.19 -18.57 -14.71
C VAL A 191 -28.35 -19.51 -14.36
N ALA A 192 -28.60 -19.75 -13.08
CA ALA A 192 -29.73 -20.60 -12.65
C ALA A 192 -31.09 -20.04 -13.10
N GLU A 193 -31.28 -18.72 -13.03
CA GLU A 193 -32.49 -18.05 -13.53
C GLU A 193 -32.66 -18.23 -15.05
N LEU A 194 -31.58 -18.06 -15.82
CA LEU A 194 -31.59 -18.25 -17.27
C LEU A 194 -31.86 -19.70 -17.66
N GLU A 195 -31.29 -20.67 -16.93
CA GLU A 195 -31.58 -22.10 -17.13
C GLU A 195 -33.06 -22.42 -16.88
N GLN A 196 -33.66 -21.81 -15.86
CA GLN A 196 -35.09 -21.94 -15.59
C GLN A 196 -35.93 -21.34 -16.73
N GLN A 197 -35.58 -20.14 -17.22
CA GLN A 197 -36.26 -19.51 -18.36
C GLN A 197 -36.15 -20.36 -19.63
N LEU A 198 -34.96 -20.89 -19.90
CA LEU A 198 -34.71 -21.73 -21.08
C LEU A 198 -35.47 -23.06 -21.00
N THR A 199 -35.60 -23.62 -19.80
CA THR A 199 -36.40 -24.83 -19.57
C THR A 199 -37.90 -24.57 -19.77
N ALA A 200 -38.41 -23.42 -19.30
CA ALA A 200 -39.80 -23.03 -19.52
C ALA A 200 -40.10 -22.87 -21.03
N VAL A 201 -39.25 -22.13 -21.74
CA VAL A 201 -39.35 -21.96 -23.20
C VAL A 201 -39.26 -23.31 -23.93
N ARG A 202 -38.33 -24.19 -23.54
CA ARG A 202 -38.22 -25.53 -24.14
C ARG A 202 -39.44 -26.41 -23.87
N THR A 203 -40.12 -26.22 -22.74
CA THR A 203 -41.36 -26.95 -22.42
C THR A 203 -42.55 -26.47 -23.26
N GLU A 204 -42.53 -25.21 -23.70
CA GLU A 204 -43.50 -24.66 -24.65
C GLU A 204 -43.24 -25.13 -26.09
N MET A 205 -41.98 -25.41 -26.43
CA MET A 205 -41.56 -25.99 -27.72
C MET A 205 -41.90 -27.49 -27.80
N LYS A 206 -43.19 -27.82 -27.90
CA LYS A 206 -43.63 -29.22 -28.10
C LYS A 206 -43.62 -29.59 -29.58
N PRO A 207 -43.11 -30.78 -29.95
CA PRO A 207 -43.27 -31.33 -31.29
C PRO A 207 -44.75 -31.37 -31.68
N PHE A 208 -45.05 -30.92 -32.87
CA PHE A 208 -46.40 -30.97 -33.40
C PHE A 208 -46.76 -32.43 -33.75
N PRO A 209 -47.91 -32.97 -33.31
CA PRO A 209 -48.23 -34.39 -33.47
C PRO A 209 -48.62 -34.72 -34.91
N LEU A 210 -47.63 -34.99 -35.76
CA LEU A 210 -47.82 -35.27 -37.20
C LEU A 210 -48.69 -36.50 -37.43
N GLN A 211 -48.48 -37.58 -36.66
CA GLN A 211 -49.24 -38.82 -36.83
C GLN A 211 -50.72 -38.64 -36.49
N GLU A 212 -51.05 -37.86 -35.44
CA GLU A 212 -52.43 -37.57 -35.05
C GLU A 212 -53.18 -36.76 -36.11
N ARG A 213 -52.44 -36.00 -36.93
CA ARG A 213 -52.98 -35.24 -38.08
C ARG A 213 -53.02 -36.03 -39.39
N GLY A 214 -52.72 -37.33 -39.35
CA GLY A 214 -52.77 -38.20 -40.53
C GLY A 214 -51.65 -37.93 -41.54
N ILE A 215 -50.53 -37.33 -41.11
CA ILE A 215 -49.34 -37.18 -41.93
C ILE A 215 -48.68 -38.55 -42.09
N THR A 216 -48.52 -38.96 -43.35
CA THR A 216 -47.87 -40.23 -43.70
C THR A 216 -46.35 -40.14 -43.56
N PRO A 217 -45.62 -41.27 -43.45
CA PRO A 217 -44.15 -41.24 -43.41
C PRO A 217 -43.51 -40.49 -44.60
N ALA A 218 -44.06 -40.66 -45.80
CA ALA A 218 -43.57 -40.00 -47.01
C ALA A 218 -43.80 -38.48 -47.02
N GLU A 219 -44.90 -38.01 -46.42
CA GLU A 219 -45.17 -36.58 -46.20
C GLU A 219 -44.30 -36.03 -45.07
N SER A 220 -44.08 -36.80 -43.99
CA SER A 220 -43.19 -36.43 -42.89
C SER A 220 -41.76 -36.19 -43.36
N GLU A 221 -41.24 -36.96 -44.32
CA GLU A 221 -39.93 -36.72 -44.93
C GLU A 221 -39.87 -35.41 -45.72
N VAL A 222 -40.96 -35.06 -46.41
CA VAL A 222 -41.09 -33.78 -47.14
C VAL A 222 -41.09 -32.61 -46.14
N ILE A 223 -41.84 -32.72 -45.05
CA ILE A 223 -41.86 -31.70 -44.00
C ILE A 223 -40.48 -31.58 -43.33
N ARG A 224 -39.81 -32.70 -43.03
CA ARG A 224 -38.45 -32.68 -42.44
C ARG A 224 -37.47 -31.90 -43.31
N VAL A 225 -37.39 -32.22 -44.60
CA VAL A 225 -36.50 -31.50 -45.54
C VAL A 225 -36.88 -30.04 -45.67
N LEU A 226 -38.18 -29.73 -45.70
CA LEU A 226 -38.69 -28.35 -45.72
C LEU A 226 -38.27 -27.57 -44.47
N VAL A 227 -38.35 -28.16 -43.27
CA VAL A 227 -38.00 -27.52 -42.00
C VAL A 227 -36.48 -27.36 -41.86
N GLU A 228 -35.71 -28.40 -42.15
CA GLU A 228 -34.24 -28.38 -42.01
C GLU A 228 -33.55 -27.45 -43.02
N ARG A 229 -34.05 -27.41 -44.27
CA ARG A 229 -33.36 -26.72 -45.37
C ARG A 229 -34.05 -25.46 -45.86
N GLN A 230 -35.32 -25.24 -45.49
CA GLN A 230 -36.12 -24.08 -45.91
C GLN A 230 -36.09 -23.83 -47.43
N CYS A 231 -36.03 -24.90 -48.22
CA CYS A 231 -35.77 -24.83 -49.66
C CYS A 231 -37.04 -24.94 -50.52
N SER A 232 -36.89 -24.78 -51.83
CA SER A 232 -37.99 -24.82 -52.80
C SER A 232 -38.47 -26.24 -53.09
N ASP A 233 -39.65 -26.40 -53.70
CA ASP A 233 -40.21 -27.72 -54.03
C ASP A 233 -39.31 -28.50 -55.02
N ALA A 234 -38.57 -27.79 -55.88
CA ALA A 234 -37.60 -28.38 -56.80
C ALA A 234 -36.38 -28.94 -56.05
N ASP A 235 -35.92 -28.22 -55.02
CA ASP A 235 -34.82 -28.66 -54.18
C ASP A 235 -35.23 -29.85 -53.31
N ILE A 236 -36.45 -29.82 -52.75
CA ILE A 236 -37.02 -30.96 -52.00
C ILE A 236 -37.12 -32.19 -52.89
N ALA A 237 -37.59 -32.02 -54.13
CA ALA A 237 -37.67 -33.09 -55.12
C ALA A 237 -36.29 -33.68 -55.43
N SER A 238 -35.28 -32.82 -55.61
CA SER A 238 -33.89 -33.24 -55.83
C SER A 238 -33.31 -34.00 -54.63
N VAL A 239 -33.51 -33.49 -53.41
CA VAL A 239 -32.98 -34.10 -52.18
C VAL A 239 -33.62 -35.45 -51.88
N LEU A 240 -34.93 -35.59 -52.12
CA LEU A 240 -35.67 -36.82 -51.84
C LEU A 240 -35.70 -37.80 -53.02
N GLY A 241 -35.12 -37.45 -54.17
CA GLY A 241 -35.19 -38.26 -55.39
C GLY A 241 -36.62 -38.46 -55.91
N LYS A 242 -37.50 -37.47 -55.70
CA LYS A 242 -38.91 -37.49 -56.12
C LYS A 242 -39.13 -36.59 -57.33
N SER A 243 -40.20 -36.81 -58.10
CA SER A 243 -40.59 -35.87 -59.14
C SER A 243 -41.13 -34.56 -58.54
N LEU A 244 -40.94 -33.42 -59.21
CA LEU A 244 -41.49 -32.13 -58.78
C LEU A 244 -43.02 -32.20 -58.63
N ALA A 245 -43.71 -32.90 -59.53
CA ALA A 245 -45.16 -33.10 -59.47
C ALA A 245 -45.57 -33.86 -58.20
N THR A 246 -44.82 -34.90 -57.82
CA THR A 246 -45.07 -35.68 -56.60
C THR A 246 -44.90 -34.81 -55.36
N VAL A 247 -43.84 -34.00 -55.27
CA VAL A 247 -43.63 -33.10 -54.12
C VAL A 247 -44.74 -32.05 -54.03
N ARG A 248 -45.19 -31.47 -55.15
CA ARG A 248 -46.31 -30.51 -55.16
C ARG A 248 -47.63 -31.11 -54.67
N VAL A 249 -47.93 -32.35 -55.07
CA VAL A 249 -49.11 -33.08 -54.58
C VAL A 249 -48.99 -33.35 -53.08
N GLN A 250 -47.83 -33.82 -52.62
CA GLN A 250 -47.56 -34.04 -51.20
C GLN A 250 -47.66 -32.75 -50.39
N MET A 251 -47.13 -31.62 -50.88
CA MET A 251 -47.24 -30.33 -50.22
C MET A 251 -48.67 -29.82 -50.09
N ARG A 252 -49.52 -30.02 -51.11
CA ARG A 252 -50.94 -29.68 -51.02
C ARG A 252 -51.66 -30.52 -49.97
N SER A 253 -51.43 -31.83 -49.98
CA SER A 253 -51.97 -32.75 -48.97
C SER A 253 -51.51 -32.36 -47.55
N ILE A 254 -50.23 -31.98 -47.39
CA ILE A 254 -49.68 -31.48 -46.13
C ILE A 254 -50.41 -30.21 -45.68
N PHE A 255 -50.61 -29.23 -46.57
CA PHE A 255 -51.35 -27.99 -46.25
C PHE A 255 -52.78 -28.28 -45.79
N GLU A 256 -53.49 -29.16 -46.49
CA GLU A 256 -54.85 -29.57 -46.13
C GLU A 256 -54.90 -30.28 -44.78
N LYS A 257 -54.01 -31.24 -44.53
CA LYS A 257 -53.96 -32.02 -43.27
C LYS A 257 -53.54 -31.18 -42.06
N LEU A 258 -52.63 -30.24 -42.26
CA LEU A 258 -52.16 -29.33 -41.20
C LEU A 258 -53.08 -28.12 -41.01
N GLY A 259 -53.97 -27.82 -41.96
CA GLY A 259 -54.87 -26.68 -41.91
C GLY A 259 -54.14 -25.33 -42.07
N VAL A 260 -53.10 -25.30 -42.90
CA VAL A 260 -52.25 -24.13 -43.13
C VAL A 260 -52.26 -23.71 -44.59
N GLU A 261 -52.07 -22.42 -44.84
CA GLU A 261 -52.19 -21.83 -46.18
C GLU A 261 -50.83 -21.57 -46.83
N SER A 262 -49.75 -21.61 -46.05
CA SER A 262 -48.41 -21.28 -46.54
C SER A 262 -47.34 -22.24 -46.06
N ARG A 263 -46.27 -22.35 -46.87
CA ARG A 263 -45.08 -23.13 -46.51
C ARG A 263 -44.43 -22.60 -45.22
N VAL A 264 -44.49 -21.29 -44.98
CA VAL A 264 -43.93 -20.65 -43.79
C VAL A 264 -44.67 -21.11 -42.55
N GLN A 265 -46.00 -21.25 -42.61
CA GLN A 265 -46.79 -21.79 -41.51
C GLN A 265 -46.45 -23.27 -41.23
N VAL A 266 -46.19 -24.09 -42.26
CA VAL A 266 -45.70 -25.47 -42.06
C VAL A 266 -44.35 -25.49 -41.32
N ILE A 267 -43.42 -24.63 -41.75
CA ILE A 267 -42.09 -24.54 -41.14
C ILE A 267 -42.22 -24.14 -39.67
N GLU A 268 -43.01 -23.11 -39.36
CA GLU A 268 -43.19 -22.65 -37.98
C GLU A 268 -43.89 -23.70 -37.11
N LEU A 269 -44.92 -24.35 -37.64
CA LEU A 269 -45.71 -25.35 -36.90
C LEU A 269 -44.91 -26.62 -36.60
N CYS A 270 -44.07 -27.06 -37.53
CA CYS A 270 -43.29 -28.30 -37.42
C CYS A 270 -41.82 -28.04 -37.03
N ARG A 271 -41.49 -26.81 -36.60
CA ARG A 271 -40.12 -26.36 -36.34
C ARG A 271 -39.36 -27.26 -35.36
N TYR A 272 -40.06 -27.76 -34.33
CA TYR A 272 -39.46 -28.53 -33.23
C TYR A 272 -39.62 -30.05 -33.38
N ASN A 273 -40.00 -30.54 -34.57
CA ASN A 273 -40.30 -31.96 -34.76
C ASN A 273 -39.07 -32.85 -34.93
N TRP A 274 -37.91 -32.25 -35.20
CA TRP A 274 -36.65 -32.96 -35.48
C TRP A 274 -35.42 -32.35 -34.77
N ASP A 275 -35.65 -31.52 -33.75
CA ASP A 275 -34.62 -30.94 -32.86
C ASP A 275 -34.21 -31.88 -31.71
#